data_AF-A0A7R9AR60-F1
#
_entry.id   AF-A0A7R9AR60-F1
#
_cell.length_a   1.000
_cell.length_b   1.000
_cell.length_c   1.000
_cell.angle_alpha   90.00
_cell.angle_beta   90.00
_cell.angle_gamma   90.00
#
_symmetry.space_group_name_H-M   'P 1'
#
loop_
_entity.id
_entity.type
_entity.pdbx_description
1 polymer ?
#
loop_
_entity_poly.entity_id
_entity_poly.type
_entity_poly.pdbx_seq_one_letter_code
_entity_poly.pdbx_strand_id
1 'polypeptide(L)'
;MVTCVVLTTAAAALAIFGSLVEVAGHGMLWDPVNRGSMWRFGYDTPINYNDNELFCGGKWVQWDENEGRCGLCGDNFALDRPRPNENTGLFGTGVPVNEYWRGQTINATIKITANHMGFVIFNLCPLTNKTELETEECFNTYPLKVGGGSNYKYYLPSTESRLFYVAVKLPESISCELCVLQWTYIVGEYWRLVAHVKNSLH
;
A
#
# COMPACT_ATOMS: atom_id res chain seq x y z
N MET A 1 44.20 60.62 2.59
CA MET A 1 43.46 60.20 1.38
C MET A 1 43.60 58.70 1.24
N VAL A 2 42.46 58.04 1.07
CA VAL A 2 42.21 56.65 0.63
C VAL A 2 42.77 55.52 1.50
N THR A 3 41.92 55.10 2.43
CA THR A 3 41.77 53.73 2.93
C THR A 3 41.45 52.75 1.80
N CYS A 4 42.15 51.62 1.74
CA CYS A 4 41.71 50.44 1.00
C CYS A 4 42.02 49.19 1.83
N VAL A 5 41.16 48.89 2.81
CA VAL A 5 41.13 47.58 3.45
C VAL A 5 40.24 46.71 2.60
N VAL A 6 40.85 45.76 1.90
CA VAL A 6 40.14 44.73 1.14
C VAL A 6 39.37 43.87 2.14
N LEU A 7 38.05 44.08 2.21
CA LEU A 7 37.13 43.20 2.89
C LEU A 7 37.05 41.90 2.09
N THR A 8 37.82 40.89 2.48
CA THR A 8 37.59 39.52 2.03
C THR A 8 36.34 38.99 2.72
N THR A 9 35.20 39.11 2.06
CA THR A 9 33.97 38.44 2.49
C THR A 9 34.14 36.93 2.28
N ALA A 10 34.59 36.23 3.33
CA ALA A 10 34.48 34.77 3.39
C ALA A 10 32.99 34.43 3.51
N ALA A 11 32.35 34.18 2.36
CA ALA A 11 31.02 33.59 2.32
C ALA A 11 31.12 32.18 2.91
N ALA A 12 30.71 32.02 4.16
CA ALA A 12 30.50 30.71 4.76
C ALA A 12 29.34 30.04 4.00
N ALA A 13 29.67 29.23 3.00
CA ALA A 13 28.71 28.34 2.36
C ALA A 13 28.25 27.34 3.43
N LEU A 14 27.12 27.63 4.07
CA LEU A 14 26.42 26.68 4.93
C LEU A 14 25.93 25.56 4.00
N ALA A 15 26.76 24.54 3.80
CA ALA A 15 26.34 23.30 3.19
C ALA A 15 25.33 22.67 4.15
N ILE A 16 24.07 23.03 3.99
CA ILE A 16 22.94 22.27 4.52
C ILE A 16 23.01 20.94 3.75
N PHE A 17 23.78 19.99 4.27
CA PHE A 17 23.54 18.58 4.01
C PHE A 17 22.15 18.31 4.58
N GLY A 18 21.14 18.59 3.77
CA GLY A 18 19.79 18.12 4.02
C GLY A 18 19.91 16.61 4.07
N SER A 19 19.91 16.07 5.28
CA SER A 19 19.73 14.65 5.51
C SER A 19 18.46 14.27 4.76
N LEU A 20 18.63 13.61 3.61
CA LEU A 20 17.60 12.89 2.91
C LEU A 20 17.18 11.78 3.87
N VAL A 21 16.34 12.11 4.83
CA VAL A 21 15.72 11.11 5.70
C VAL A 21 14.85 10.30 4.76
N GLU A 22 15.29 9.08 4.48
CA GLU A 22 14.52 8.10 3.77
C GLU A 22 13.32 7.75 4.65
N VAL A 23 12.15 8.30 4.29
CA VAL A 23 10.90 8.03 5.00
C VAL A 23 10.35 6.71 4.44
N ALA A 24 10.85 5.59 4.98
CA ALA A 24 10.46 4.26 4.54
C ALA A 24 9.42 3.63 5.48
N GLY A 25 8.14 3.86 5.18
CA GLY A 25 7.04 3.10 5.75
C GLY A 25 7.19 1.60 5.49
N HIS A 26 6.90 0.78 6.51
CA HIS A 26 6.83 -0.68 6.38
C HIS A 26 5.53 -1.19 7.00
N GLY A 27 4.86 -2.10 6.32
CA GLY A 27 3.62 -2.69 6.81
C GLY A 27 2.91 -3.60 5.82
N MET A 28 1.86 -4.25 6.31
CA MET A 28 1.08 -5.24 5.57
C MET A 28 -0.37 -5.22 6.03
N LEU A 29 -1.29 -5.66 5.15
CA LEU A 29 -2.67 -5.92 5.52
C LEU A 29 -2.74 -7.30 6.19
N TRP A 30 -2.92 -7.30 7.51
CA TRP A 30 -2.79 -8.48 8.36
C TRP A 30 -4.08 -9.31 8.41
N ASP A 31 -5.24 -8.65 8.38
CA ASP A 31 -6.55 -9.28 8.29
C ASP A 31 -7.52 -8.40 7.46
N PRO A 32 -8.12 -8.89 6.38
CA PRO A 32 -7.84 -10.19 5.76
C PRO A 32 -6.39 -10.25 5.25
N VAL A 33 -5.72 -11.39 5.38
CA VAL A 33 -4.27 -11.49 5.15
C VAL A 33 -3.87 -11.25 3.69
N ASN A 34 -2.89 -10.37 3.42
CA ASN A 34 -2.40 -10.11 2.06
C ASN A 34 -1.63 -11.32 1.48
N ARG A 35 -1.61 -11.39 0.14
CA ARG A 35 -1.03 -12.48 -0.65
C ARG A 35 0.37 -12.89 -0.18
N GLY A 36 1.28 -11.91 -0.03
CA GLY A 36 2.65 -12.14 0.45
C GLY A 36 2.78 -12.62 1.90
N SER A 37 1.74 -12.47 2.73
CA SER A 37 1.74 -12.84 4.15
C SER A 37 0.95 -14.12 4.44
N MET A 38 0.29 -14.72 3.45
CA MET A 38 -0.56 -15.91 3.64
C MET A 38 0.19 -17.07 4.30
N TRP A 39 1.48 -17.28 3.97
CA TRP A 39 2.32 -18.32 4.57
C TRP A 39 2.44 -18.18 6.11
N ARG A 40 2.34 -16.97 6.66
CA ARG A 40 2.38 -16.72 8.11
C ARG A 40 1.17 -17.30 8.84
N PHE A 41 0.10 -17.57 8.11
CA PHE A 41 -1.17 -18.09 8.60
C PHE A 41 -1.40 -19.56 8.20
N GLY A 42 -0.35 -20.27 7.75
CA GLY A 42 -0.40 -21.70 7.46
C GLY A 42 -1.00 -22.07 6.10
N TYR A 43 -1.22 -21.09 5.22
CA TYR A 43 -1.59 -21.38 3.82
C TYR A 43 -0.40 -22.00 3.08
N ASP A 44 -0.70 -22.94 2.19
CA ASP A 44 0.27 -23.51 1.26
C ASP A 44 0.54 -22.52 0.11
N THR A 45 1.32 -21.49 0.43
CA THR A 45 1.72 -20.40 -0.47
C THR A 45 3.22 -20.14 -0.37
N PRO A 46 3.88 -19.66 -1.43
CA PRO A 46 5.29 -19.32 -1.36
C PRO A 46 5.60 -18.33 -0.23
N ILE A 47 6.72 -18.55 0.45
CA ILE A 47 7.16 -17.72 1.56
C ILE A 47 7.73 -16.40 1.04
N ASN A 48 7.20 -15.28 1.52
CA ASN A 48 7.81 -13.96 1.37
C ASN A 48 8.23 -13.43 2.75
N TYR A 49 9.53 -13.43 3.03
CA TYR A 49 10.05 -12.90 4.30
C TYR A 49 9.97 -11.36 4.39
N ASN A 50 9.87 -10.68 3.25
CA ASN A 50 9.79 -9.22 3.09
C ASN A 50 8.36 -8.78 2.75
N ASP A 51 7.37 -9.46 3.31
CA ASP A 51 5.95 -9.22 3.06
C ASP A 51 5.43 -7.88 3.61
N ASN A 52 6.25 -7.15 4.39
CA ASN A 52 6.03 -5.76 4.80
C ASN A 52 6.68 -4.71 3.89
N GLU A 53 7.36 -5.12 2.81
CA GLU A 53 8.12 -4.26 1.89
C GLU A 53 7.46 -4.17 0.50
N LEU A 54 6.13 -4.18 0.44
CA LEU A 54 5.38 -3.92 -0.80
C LEU A 54 5.26 -2.40 -1.09
N PHE A 55 6.43 -1.76 -1.11
CA PHE A 55 6.70 -0.33 -1.23
C PHE A 55 7.04 0.14 -2.65
N CYS A 56 6.45 -0.47 -3.68
CA CYS A 56 6.63 -0.10 -5.10
C CYS A 56 8.06 -0.27 -5.64
N GLY A 57 8.88 -1.10 -4.98
CA GLY A 57 10.31 -1.24 -5.28
C GLY A 57 11.22 -0.22 -4.56
N GLY A 58 10.67 0.64 -3.71
CA GLY A 58 11.38 1.69 -3.00
C GLY A 58 11.24 3.07 -3.66
N LYS A 59 11.55 4.14 -2.91
CA LYS A 59 11.31 5.54 -3.33
C LYS A 59 11.97 5.87 -4.66
N TRP A 60 13.26 5.57 -4.79
CA TRP A 60 14.06 5.88 -5.98
C TRP A 60 13.48 5.17 -7.21
N VAL A 61 13.26 3.86 -7.10
CA VAL A 61 12.64 3.04 -8.16
C VAL A 61 11.26 3.58 -8.53
N GLN A 62 10.44 3.96 -7.56
CA GLN A 62 9.11 4.50 -7.84
C GLN A 62 9.18 5.84 -8.59
N TRP A 63 9.93 6.82 -8.10
CA TRP A 63 9.84 8.20 -8.58
C TRP A 63 10.83 8.55 -9.69
N ASP A 64 12.06 8.04 -9.60
CA ASP A 64 13.11 8.37 -10.55
C ASP A 64 13.14 7.40 -11.75
N GLU A 65 12.81 6.12 -11.53
CA GLU A 65 12.81 5.12 -12.61
C GLU A 65 11.42 4.86 -13.20
N ASN A 66 10.36 4.92 -12.39
CA ASN A 66 8.99 4.60 -12.79
C ASN A 66 8.05 5.80 -12.85
N GLU A 67 8.56 7.03 -12.80
CA GLU A 67 7.78 8.26 -12.95
C GLU A 67 6.60 8.36 -11.94
N GLY A 68 6.83 7.90 -10.71
CA GLY A 68 5.85 7.87 -9.62
C GLY A 68 4.91 6.65 -9.62
N ARG A 69 5.00 5.80 -10.64
CA ARG A 69 4.10 4.64 -10.82
C ARG A 69 4.48 3.49 -9.90
N CYS A 70 3.47 2.76 -9.46
CA CYS A 70 3.61 1.59 -8.59
C CYS A 70 2.89 0.40 -9.22
N GLY A 71 3.42 -0.82 -9.04
CA GLY A 71 2.68 -2.03 -9.38
C GLY A 71 1.38 -2.09 -8.58
N LEU A 72 0.32 -2.66 -9.16
CA LEU A 72 -1.00 -2.63 -8.53
C LEU A 72 -0.94 -3.18 -7.12
N CYS A 73 -0.16 -4.25 -6.89
CA CYS A 73 -0.01 -4.92 -5.62
C CYS A 73 1.28 -4.57 -4.84
N GLY A 74 1.85 -3.40 -5.08
CA GLY A 74 3.04 -2.89 -4.36
C GLY A 74 4.38 -3.43 -4.86
N ASP A 75 4.36 -4.25 -5.91
CA ASP A 75 5.54 -4.64 -6.66
C ASP A 75 6.16 -3.45 -7.43
N ASN A 76 7.42 -3.58 -7.85
CA ASN A 76 8.05 -2.64 -8.77
C ASN A 76 7.24 -2.53 -10.07
N PHE A 77 6.88 -1.31 -10.47
CA PHE A 77 6.09 -1.06 -11.66
C PHE A 77 6.77 -1.55 -12.96
N ALA A 78 8.09 -1.55 -13.05
CA ALA A 78 8.82 -2.01 -14.24
C ALA A 78 8.71 -3.53 -14.51
N LEU A 79 8.26 -4.33 -13.53
CA LEU A 79 8.07 -5.77 -13.74
C LEU A 79 6.89 -6.03 -14.67
N ASP A 80 7.04 -7.04 -15.53
CA ASP A 80 5.96 -7.54 -16.39
C ASP A 80 4.79 -8.07 -15.55
N ARG A 81 3.58 -7.92 -16.11
CA ARG A 81 2.36 -8.48 -15.51
C ARG A 81 2.17 -9.96 -15.93
N PRO A 82 1.67 -10.84 -15.05
CA PRO A 82 1.37 -10.59 -13.63
C PRO A 82 2.63 -10.45 -12.79
N ARG A 83 2.72 -9.37 -12.01
CA ARG A 83 3.80 -9.17 -11.05
C ARG A 83 3.66 -10.16 -9.88
N PRO A 84 4.70 -10.38 -9.05
CA PRO A 84 4.67 -11.42 -8.02
C PRO A 84 3.45 -11.38 -7.11
N ASN A 85 2.97 -10.21 -6.69
CA ASN A 85 1.80 -10.08 -5.81
C ASN A 85 0.48 -9.87 -6.57
N GLU A 86 0.48 -9.78 -7.89
CA GLU A 86 -0.74 -9.66 -8.71
C GLU A 86 -1.45 -11.01 -8.87
N ASN A 87 -2.72 -10.99 -9.32
CA ASN A 87 -3.46 -12.21 -9.61
C ASN A 87 -2.67 -13.05 -10.62
N THR A 88 -2.60 -14.36 -10.40
CA THR A 88 -1.83 -15.35 -11.18
C THR A 88 -0.31 -15.19 -11.12
N GLY A 89 0.21 -14.20 -10.37
CA GLY A 89 1.63 -14.10 -10.00
C GLY A 89 2.03 -15.11 -8.92
N LEU A 90 3.31 -15.09 -8.54
CA LEU A 90 3.91 -16.04 -7.59
C LEU A 90 3.13 -16.16 -6.26
N PHE A 91 2.70 -15.04 -5.68
CA PHE A 91 1.88 -14.98 -4.46
C PHE A 91 0.38 -14.88 -4.76
N GLY A 92 0.00 -14.72 -6.02
CA GLY A 92 -1.37 -14.55 -6.50
C GLY A 92 -2.17 -15.85 -6.67
N THR A 93 -2.03 -16.82 -5.75
CA THR A 93 -2.39 -18.24 -5.91
C THR A 93 -3.87 -18.55 -6.19
N GLY A 94 -4.78 -17.59 -6.04
CA GLY A 94 -6.21 -17.80 -6.38
C GLY A 94 -7.09 -18.16 -5.19
N VAL A 95 -6.49 -18.33 -4.02
CA VAL A 95 -7.19 -18.70 -2.79
C VAL A 95 -7.86 -17.46 -2.16
N PRO A 96 -9.19 -17.42 -2.02
CA PRO A 96 -9.85 -16.46 -1.16
C PRO A 96 -9.47 -16.72 0.31
N VAL A 97 -9.14 -15.67 1.06
CA VAL A 97 -8.76 -15.81 2.49
C VAL A 97 -9.91 -15.52 3.44
N ASN A 98 -11.02 -14.99 2.92
CA ASN A 98 -12.23 -14.70 3.70
C ASN A 98 -13.47 -14.60 2.80
N GLU A 99 -14.64 -14.71 3.43
CA GLU A 99 -15.96 -14.55 2.82
C GLU A 99 -16.74 -13.46 3.57
N TYR A 100 -17.37 -12.54 2.82
CA TYR A 100 -18.09 -11.41 3.38
C TYR A 100 -19.47 -11.26 2.73
N TRP A 101 -20.34 -10.48 3.36
CA TRP A 101 -21.64 -10.10 2.80
C TRP A 101 -21.60 -8.70 2.18
N ARG A 102 -22.29 -8.50 1.06
CA ARG A 102 -22.46 -7.16 0.47
C ARG A 102 -23.01 -6.18 1.50
N GLY A 103 -22.47 -4.96 1.52
CA GLY A 103 -22.83 -3.96 2.51
C GLY A 103 -22.29 -4.19 3.93
N GLN A 104 -21.59 -5.29 4.20
CA GLN A 104 -20.98 -5.53 5.51
C GLN A 104 -19.92 -4.46 5.82
N THR A 105 -19.84 -4.05 7.08
CA THR A 105 -18.67 -3.34 7.60
C THR A 105 -17.71 -4.36 8.19
N ILE A 106 -16.55 -4.53 7.58
CA ILE A 106 -15.49 -5.42 8.05
C ILE A 106 -14.48 -4.65 8.92
N ASN A 107 -13.79 -5.33 9.83
CA ASN A 107 -12.71 -4.74 10.61
C ASN A 107 -11.36 -5.16 10.03
N ALA A 108 -10.83 -4.38 9.10
CA ALA A 108 -9.53 -4.64 8.50
C ALA A 108 -8.41 -4.33 9.49
N THR A 109 -7.51 -5.27 9.74
CA THR A 109 -6.35 -5.10 10.61
C THR A 109 -5.12 -4.82 9.75
N ILE A 110 -4.50 -3.65 9.92
CA ILE A 110 -3.24 -3.30 9.28
C ILE A 110 -2.11 -3.42 10.30
N LYS A 111 -1.00 -4.05 9.91
CA LYS A 111 0.22 -4.14 10.73
C LYS A 111 1.25 -3.17 10.18
N ILE A 112 1.55 -2.13 10.94
CA ILE A 112 2.61 -1.17 10.59
C ILE A 112 3.85 -1.51 11.41
N THR A 113 4.94 -1.85 10.74
CA THR A 113 6.22 -2.22 11.38
C THR A 113 7.19 -1.05 11.46
N ALA A 114 7.10 -0.10 10.52
CA ALA A 114 7.77 1.20 10.60
C ALA A 114 6.74 2.29 10.29
N ASN A 115 6.27 2.97 11.33
CA ASN A 115 5.21 3.96 11.23
C ASN A 115 5.78 5.36 10.95
N HIS A 116 5.37 5.94 9.83
CA HIS A 116 5.75 7.30 9.43
C HIS A 116 4.52 8.21 9.29
N MET A 117 3.44 7.92 10.02
CA MET A 117 2.14 8.62 9.99
C MET A 117 1.51 8.61 8.59
N GLY A 118 0.59 9.53 8.29
CA GLY A 118 -0.16 9.54 7.04
C GLY A 118 -1.51 8.84 7.18
N PHE A 119 -1.97 8.19 6.10
CA PHE A 119 -3.28 7.57 6.07
C PHE A 119 -3.32 6.35 5.16
N VAL A 120 -4.33 5.52 5.37
CA VAL A 120 -4.62 4.37 4.51
C VAL A 120 -5.93 4.57 3.77
N ILE A 121 -6.01 3.99 2.57
CA ILE A 121 -7.23 3.89 1.76
C ILE A 121 -7.46 2.43 1.37
N PHE A 122 -8.71 2.13 1.03
CA PHE A 122 -9.12 0.81 0.59
C PHE A 122 -9.93 0.90 -0.70
N ASN A 123 -9.67 0.00 -1.62
CA ASN A 123 -10.38 -0.13 -2.89
C ASN A 123 -10.74 -1.59 -3.11
N LEU A 124 -11.80 -1.84 -3.88
CA LEU A 124 -12.23 -3.18 -4.24
C LEU A 124 -12.16 -3.35 -5.76
N CYS A 125 -11.82 -4.55 -6.22
CA CYS A 125 -11.96 -4.93 -7.62
C CYS A 125 -12.66 -6.28 -7.72
N PRO A 126 -13.93 -6.34 -8.15
CA PRO A 126 -14.62 -7.60 -8.43
C PRO A 126 -14.11 -8.19 -9.75
N LEU A 127 -13.43 -9.33 -9.69
CA LEU A 127 -12.98 -10.03 -10.90
C LEU A 127 -14.14 -10.82 -11.51
N THR A 128 -14.21 -10.83 -12.84
CA THR A 128 -15.16 -11.61 -13.63
C THR A 128 -14.84 -13.10 -13.64
N ASN A 129 -13.56 -13.47 -13.49
CA ASN A 129 -13.10 -14.85 -13.43
C ASN A 129 -11.77 -15.00 -12.68
N LYS A 130 -11.39 -16.23 -12.33
CA LYS A 130 -10.20 -16.51 -11.49
C LYS A 130 -8.86 -16.12 -12.11
N THR A 131 -8.80 -16.01 -13.44
CA THR A 131 -7.57 -15.70 -14.19
C THR A 131 -7.47 -14.25 -14.62
N GLU A 132 -8.51 -13.45 -14.43
CA GLU A 132 -8.50 -12.04 -14.80
C GLU A 132 -7.50 -11.25 -13.95
N LEU A 133 -6.67 -10.45 -14.62
CA LEU A 133 -5.76 -9.55 -13.93
C LEU A 133 -6.52 -8.32 -13.43
N GLU A 134 -6.34 -7.97 -12.16
CA GLU A 134 -6.86 -6.71 -11.64
C GLU A 134 -6.32 -5.49 -12.43
N THR A 135 -7.09 -4.40 -12.49
CA THR A 135 -6.69 -3.17 -13.19
C THR A 135 -6.88 -1.94 -12.30
N GLU A 136 -6.15 -0.87 -12.61
CA GLU A 136 -6.31 0.41 -11.91
C GLU A 136 -7.74 0.96 -12.07
N GLU A 137 -8.32 0.83 -13.27
CA GLU A 137 -9.71 1.22 -13.55
C GLU A 137 -10.71 0.50 -12.63
N CYS A 138 -10.53 -0.80 -12.43
CA CYS A 138 -11.39 -1.60 -11.56
C CYS A 138 -11.35 -1.09 -10.10
N PHE A 139 -10.15 -0.85 -9.54
CA PHE A 139 -10.02 -0.31 -8.19
C PHE A 139 -10.57 1.11 -8.06
N ASN A 140 -10.35 1.95 -9.06
CA ASN A 140 -10.84 3.34 -9.06
C ASN A 140 -12.36 3.42 -9.15
N THR A 141 -13.02 2.37 -9.67
CA THR A 141 -14.49 2.28 -9.72
C THR A 141 -15.10 2.03 -8.33
N TYR A 142 -14.39 1.33 -7.43
CA TYR A 142 -14.93 0.95 -6.12
C TYR A 142 -14.03 1.35 -4.94
N PRO A 143 -13.84 2.66 -4.67
CA PRO A 143 -13.23 3.11 -3.43
C PRO A 143 -14.14 2.79 -2.23
N LEU A 144 -13.56 2.34 -1.13
CA LEU A 144 -14.30 1.91 0.06
C LEU A 144 -14.26 2.94 1.16
N LYS A 145 -15.40 3.11 1.84
CA LYS A 145 -15.49 4.02 2.98
C LYS A 145 -14.93 3.36 4.24
N VAL A 146 -14.32 4.17 5.10
CA VAL A 146 -13.68 3.79 6.35
C VAL A 146 -14.28 4.52 7.56
N GLY A 147 -13.94 4.07 8.77
CA GLY A 147 -14.27 4.76 10.02
C GLY A 147 -15.77 4.85 10.30
N GLY A 148 -16.52 3.79 9.95
CA GLY A 148 -17.98 3.77 10.10
C GLY A 148 -18.76 4.24 8.87
N GLY A 149 -18.10 4.41 7.71
CA GLY A 149 -18.77 4.62 6.43
C GLY A 149 -18.96 6.09 6.02
N SER A 150 -18.23 7.02 6.63
CA SER A 150 -18.33 8.46 6.34
C SER A 150 -17.14 9.05 5.58
N ASN A 151 -15.96 8.42 5.65
CA ASN A 151 -14.72 8.90 5.04
C ASN A 151 -14.12 7.87 4.10
N TYR A 152 -13.14 8.25 3.26
CA TYR A 152 -12.37 7.31 2.42
C TYR A 152 -10.91 7.13 2.87
N LYS A 153 -10.45 7.97 3.81
CA LYS A 153 -9.10 7.96 4.35
C LYS A 153 -9.14 7.69 5.84
N TYR A 154 -8.35 6.73 6.30
CA TYR A 154 -8.15 6.48 7.72
C TYR A 154 -6.76 6.99 8.10
N TYR A 155 -6.71 8.09 8.85
CA TYR A 155 -5.46 8.67 9.35
C TYR A 155 -4.97 7.85 10.54
N LEU A 156 -3.68 7.49 10.54
CA LEU A 156 -3.12 6.76 11.67
C LEU A 156 -3.19 7.62 12.95
N PRO A 157 -3.81 7.12 14.04
CA PRO A 157 -4.08 7.93 15.23
C PRO A 157 -2.86 8.07 16.15
N SER A 158 -1.77 7.33 15.90
CA SER A 158 -0.53 7.41 16.68
C SER A 158 0.69 7.12 15.81
N THR A 159 1.86 7.51 16.30
CA THR A 159 3.18 7.26 15.69
C THR A 159 3.74 5.87 16.02
N GLU A 160 3.01 5.05 16.78
CA GLU A 160 3.48 3.74 17.22
C GLU A 160 3.46 2.72 16.08
N SER A 161 4.48 1.87 16.01
CA SER A 161 4.44 0.68 15.16
C SER A 161 3.63 -0.42 15.85
N ARG A 162 2.40 -0.65 15.39
CA ARG A 162 1.48 -1.64 15.96
C ARG A 162 0.42 -2.10 14.96
N LEU A 163 -0.49 -2.93 15.44
CA LEU A 163 -1.75 -3.21 14.75
C LEU A 163 -2.70 -2.01 14.88
N PHE A 164 -3.31 -1.63 13.76
CA PHE A 164 -4.43 -0.71 13.71
C PHE A 164 -5.64 -1.41 13.11
N TYR A 165 -6.83 -1.04 13.60
CA TYR A 165 -8.09 -1.67 13.25
C TYR A 165 -8.95 -0.64 12.54
N VAL A 166 -9.35 -0.95 11.30
CA VAL A 166 -10.05 -0.03 10.41
C VAL A 166 -11.38 -0.65 10.02
N ALA A 167 -12.48 -0.02 10.45
CA ALA A 167 -13.80 -0.37 9.96
C ALA A 167 -13.94 0.05 8.49
N VAL A 168 -14.08 -0.91 7.57
CA VAL A 168 -14.22 -0.70 6.12
C VAL A 168 -15.60 -1.16 5.67
N LYS A 169 -16.37 -0.28 5.01
CA LYS A 169 -17.72 -0.57 4.50
C LYS A 169 -17.62 -1.13 3.08
N LEU A 170 -18.05 -2.37 2.89
CA LEU A 170 -18.15 -3.04 1.59
C LEU A 170 -19.36 -2.51 0.80
N PRO A 171 -19.32 -2.54 -0.55
CA PRO A 171 -20.42 -2.04 -1.38
C PRO A 171 -21.68 -2.90 -1.23
N GLU A 172 -22.86 -2.27 -1.27
CA GLU A 172 -24.16 -2.96 -1.16
C GLU A 172 -24.63 -3.57 -2.49
N SER A 173 -24.12 -3.07 -3.61
CA SER A 173 -24.51 -3.47 -4.97
C SER A 173 -23.56 -4.47 -5.63
N ILE A 174 -22.46 -4.83 -4.97
CA ILE A 174 -21.41 -5.69 -5.54
C ILE A 174 -21.44 -7.06 -4.88
N SER A 175 -21.36 -8.09 -5.71
CA SER A 175 -21.17 -9.49 -5.34
C SER A 175 -20.13 -10.08 -6.31
N CYS A 176 -19.27 -10.96 -5.81
CA CYS A 176 -18.16 -11.54 -6.56
C CYS A 176 -17.71 -12.86 -5.92
N GLU A 177 -17.40 -13.85 -6.76
CA GLU A 177 -16.72 -15.07 -6.27
C GLU A 177 -15.27 -14.76 -5.85
N LEU A 178 -14.62 -13.83 -6.56
CA LEU A 178 -13.29 -13.33 -6.27
C LEU A 178 -13.25 -11.82 -6.40
N CYS A 179 -13.19 -11.15 -5.25
CA CYS A 179 -12.84 -9.74 -5.16
C CYS A 179 -11.40 -9.58 -4.67
N VAL A 180 -10.74 -8.57 -5.20
CA VAL A 180 -9.44 -8.14 -4.72
C VAL A 180 -9.66 -6.89 -3.86
N LEU A 181 -9.32 -6.98 -2.57
CA LEU A 181 -9.25 -5.83 -1.68
C LEU A 181 -7.83 -5.27 -1.75
N GLN A 182 -7.70 -4.02 -2.20
CA GLN A 182 -6.45 -3.27 -2.19
C GLN A 182 -6.41 -2.39 -0.94
N TRP A 183 -5.34 -2.51 -0.18
CA TRP A 183 -4.94 -1.58 0.87
C TRP A 183 -3.75 -0.75 0.37
N THR A 184 -3.86 0.56 0.51
CA THR A 184 -2.77 1.48 0.15
C THR A 184 -2.47 2.39 1.32
N TYR A 185 -1.23 2.33 1.82
CA TYR A 185 -0.70 3.21 2.86
C TYR A 185 0.11 4.34 2.23
N ILE A 186 -0.27 5.58 2.49
CA ILE A 186 0.33 6.78 1.91
C ILE A 186 1.01 7.57 3.01
N VAL A 187 2.31 7.78 2.84
CA VAL A 187 3.19 8.51 3.75
C VAL A 187 3.71 9.75 3.03
N GLY A 188 3.14 10.91 3.36
CA GLY A 188 3.46 12.17 2.67
C GLY A 188 3.13 12.10 1.17
N GLU A 189 3.87 12.87 0.36
CA GLU A 189 3.66 12.94 -1.09
C GLU A 189 4.39 11.82 -1.86
N TYR A 190 5.49 11.29 -1.31
CA TYR A 190 6.48 10.52 -2.07
C TYR A 190 6.62 9.04 -1.65
N TRP A 191 5.83 8.53 -0.71
CA TRP A 191 5.99 7.14 -0.28
C TRP A 191 4.65 6.43 -0.14
N ARG A 192 4.57 5.24 -0.75
CA ARG A 192 3.37 4.40 -0.71
C ARG A 192 3.73 2.94 -0.53
N LEU A 193 2.91 2.24 0.26
CA LEU A 193 2.87 0.78 0.26
C LEU A 193 1.51 0.37 -0.25
N VAL A 194 1.49 -0.72 -1.02
CA VAL A 194 0.25 -1.27 -1.54
C VAL A 194 0.26 -2.77 -1.28
N ALA A 195 -0.76 -3.30 -0.60
CA ALA A 195 -0.92 -4.74 -0.42
C ALA A 195 -2.33 -5.19 -0.76
N HIS A 196 -2.43 -6.42 -1.26
CA HIS A 196 -3.66 -6.96 -1.86
C HIS A 196 -4.07 -8.27 -1.22
N VAL A 197 -5.38 -8.46 -1.15
CA VAL A 197 -6.00 -9.66 -0.60
C VAL A 197 -7.11 -10.13 -1.53
N LYS A 198 -7.31 -11.45 -1.64
CA LYS A 198 -8.48 -12.01 -2.32
C LYS A 198 -9.53 -12.44 -1.30
N ASN A 199 -10.77 -12.02 -1.49
CA ASN A 199 -11.92 -12.41 -0.68
C ASN A 199 -13.10 -12.76 -1.58
N SER A 200 -14.08 -13.48 -1.08
CA SER A 200 -15.39 -13.64 -1.72
C SER A 200 -16.40 -12.67 -1.08
N LEU A 201 -17.30 -12.10 -1.88
CA LEU A 201 -18.34 -11.17 -1.43
C LEU A 201 -19.70 -11.64 -1.92
N HIS A 202 -20.58 -12.03 -1.00
CA HIS A 202 -21.88 -12.61 -1.27
C HIS A 202 -23.00 -11.56 -1.23
#